data_AF-A0A8X6MU67-F1
#
_entry.id   AF-A0A8X6MU67-F1
#
_cell.length_a   1.000
_cell.length_b   1.000
_cell.length_c   1.000
_cell.angle_alpha   90.00
_cell.angle_beta   90.00
_cell.angle_gamma   90.00
#
_symmetry.space_group_name_H-M   'P 1'
#
loop_
_entity.id
_entity.type
_entity.pdbx_description
1 polymer ?
#
loop_
_entity_poly.entity_id
_entity_poly.type
_entity_poly.pdbx_seq_one_letter_code
_entity_poly.pdbx_strand_id
1 'polypeptide(L)'
;MRSFLGVILHFIENWTLGSTILEVYKIHKNHTAQHLGDHLTKTCLDWRMTAEKITAVVTDRANKIDKALLGTWIKKLNNEIREEGESLDSDGVQLSPAPSSSGGK
;
A
#
# COMPACT_ATOMS: atom_id res chain seq x y z
N MET A 1 28.32 -6.33 11.12
CA MET A 1 27.76 -6.59 9.77
C MET A 1 26.82 -5.47 9.38
N ARG A 2 26.74 -5.14 8.09
CA ARG A 2 25.74 -4.21 7.53
C ARG A 2 24.68 -5.05 6.83
N SER A 3 23.41 -4.77 7.10
CA SER A 3 22.28 -5.47 6.47
C SER A 3 21.63 -4.55 5.44
N PHE A 4 21.15 -5.13 4.35
CA PHE A 4 20.46 -4.41 3.27
C PHE A 4 19.18 -5.15 2.92
N LEU A 5 18.14 -4.39 2.56
CA LEU A 5 16.90 -4.88 1.99
C LEU A 5 16.86 -4.43 0.52
N GLY A 6 16.82 -5.38 -0.40
CA GLY A 6 16.53 -5.10 -1.81
C GLY A 6 15.07 -5.40 -2.11
N VAL A 7 14.42 -4.51 -2.85
CA VAL A 7 13.05 -4.70 -3.34
C VAL A 7 13.11 -4.82 -4.85
N ILE A 8 12.72 -5.99 -5.37
CA ILE A 8 12.76 -6.31 -6.79
C ILE A 8 11.33 -6.62 -7.24
N LEU A 9 10.90 -5.93 -8.29
CA LEU A 9 9.64 -6.19 -8.97
C LEU A 9 9.90 -7.13 -10.14
N HIS A 10 9.12 -8.21 -10.19
CA HIS A 10 9.05 -9.09 -11.34
C HIS A 10 7.68 -8.92 -12.00
N PHE A 11 7.65 -8.80 -13.33
CA PHE A 11 6.40 -8.60 -14.08
C PHE A 11 6.48 -9.32 -15.42
N ILE A 12 5.32 -9.60 -16.02
CA ILE A 12 5.23 -10.20 -17.35
C ILE A 12 4.73 -9.13 -18.31
N GLU A 13 5.48 -8.89 -19.38
CA GLU A 13 5.11 -8.01 -20.48
C GLU A 13 5.37 -8.75 -21.80
N ASN A 14 4.38 -8.82 -22.68
CA ASN A 14 4.49 -9.53 -23.97
C ASN A 14 5.04 -10.96 -23.83
N TRP A 15 4.50 -11.72 -22.86
CA TRP A 15 4.93 -13.09 -22.54
C TRP A 15 6.40 -13.23 -22.11
N THR A 16 7.05 -12.13 -21.76
CA THR A 16 8.44 -12.09 -21.32
C THR A 16 8.51 -11.67 -19.86
N LEU A 17 9.33 -12.37 -19.06
CA LEU A 17 9.57 -12.02 -17.67
C LEU A 17 10.55 -10.83 -17.60
N GLY A 18 10.04 -9.67 -17.19
CA GLY A 18 10.80 -8.49 -16.86
C GLY A 18 11.12 -8.41 -15.37
N SER A 19 12.16 -7.67 -15.01
CA SER A 19 12.52 -7.42 -13.61
C SER A 19 13.16 -6.06 -13.44
N THR A 20 12.85 -5.36 -12.35
CA THR A 20 13.47 -4.09 -12.00
C THR A 20 13.70 -3.97 -10.50
N ILE A 21 14.75 -3.26 -10.10
CA ILE A 21 15.02 -2.95 -8.71
C ILE A 21 14.27 -1.67 -8.37
N LEU A 22 13.32 -1.74 -7.44
CA LEU A 22 12.54 -0.59 -7.01
C LEU A 22 13.28 0.23 -5.94
N GLU A 23 13.97 -0.47 -5.02
CA GLU A 23 14.70 0.17 -3.93
C GLU A 23 15.79 -0.74 -3.37
N VAL A 24 16.86 -0.13 -2.86
CA VAL A 24 17.85 -0.78 -2.00
C VAL A 24 18.02 0.06 -0.75
N TYR A 25 17.57 -0.48 0.38
CA TYR A 25 17.63 0.21 1.66
C TYR A 25 18.68 -0.43 2.58
N LYS A 26 19.48 0.41 3.23
CA LYS A 26 20.40 -0.03 4.28
C LYS A 26 19.64 -0.13 5.60
N ILE A 27 19.59 -1.33 6.18
CA ILE A 27 18.82 -1.56 7.39
C ILE A 27 19.67 -1.23 8.64
N HIS A 28 19.17 -0.32 9.47
CA HIS A 28 19.77 0.02 10.77
C HIS A 28 19.32 -0.97 11.88
N LYS A 29 20.00 -0.97 13.04
CA LYS A 29 19.91 -2.01 14.10
C LYS A 29 18.49 -2.37 14.57
N ASN A 30 17.48 -1.51 14.39
CA ASN A 30 16.10 -1.75 14.80
C ASN A 30 15.31 -2.46 13.69
N HIS A 31 15.60 -3.75 13.47
CA HIS A 31 14.96 -4.61 12.46
C HIS A 31 13.55 -5.06 12.89
N THR A 32 12.63 -4.12 13.07
CA THR A 32 11.24 -4.46 13.38
C THR A 32 10.46 -4.77 12.11
N ALA A 33 9.52 -5.71 12.18
CA ALA A 33 8.59 -5.96 11.07
C ALA A 33 7.83 -4.69 10.65
N GLN A 34 7.55 -3.80 11.62
CA GLN A 34 6.91 -2.52 11.35
C GLN A 34 7.78 -1.63 10.44
N HIS A 35 9.05 -1.43 10.77
CA HIS A 35 9.95 -0.58 9.98
C HIS A 35 10.14 -1.11 8.55
N LEU A 36 10.26 -2.42 8.38
CA LEU A 36 10.35 -3.01 7.05
C LEU A 36 9.04 -2.84 6.27
N GLY A 37 7.89 -2.95 6.95
CA GLY A 37 6.57 -2.76 6.35
C GLY A 37 6.35 -1.33 5.90
N ASP A 38 6.73 -0.36 6.73
CA ASP A 38 6.62 1.06 6.39
C ASP A 38 7.49 1.43 5.20
N HIS A 39 8.72 0.90 5.12
CA HIS A 39 9.57 1.08 3.94
C HIS A 39 8.95 0.44 2.69
N LEU A 40 8.48 -0.82 2.76
CA LEU A 40 7.86 -1.49 1.61
C LEU A 40 6.56 -0.80 1.15
N THR A 41 5.73 -0.33 2.08
CA THR A 41 4.53 0.47 1.77
C THR A 41 4.94 1.74 1.03
N LYS A 42 5.91 2.48 1.56
CA LYS A 42 6.42 3.69 0.91
C LYS A 42 6.96 3.39 -0.50
N THR A 43 7.76 2.34 -0.68
CA THR A 43 8.24 1.94 -2.01
C THR A 43 7.05 1.70 -2.95
N CYS A 44 6.02 0.98 -2.52
CA CYS A 44 4.86 0.72 -3.37
C CYS A 44 4.11 2.01 -3.73
N LEU A 45 3.89 2.91 -2.78
CA LEU A 45 3.22 4.19 -3.02
C LEU A 45 4.03 5.12 -3.95
N ASP A 46 5.35 5.22 -3.74
CA ASP A 46 6.25 6.02 -4.59
C ASP A 46 6.15 5.58 -6.06
N TRP A 47 5.98 4.28 -6.28
CA TRP A 47 5.82 3.66 -7.61
C TRP A 47 4.35 3.54 -8.05
N ARG A 48 3.39 4.11 -7.30
CA ARG A 48 1.94 4.08 -7.56
C ARG A 48 1.40 2.65 -7.75
N MET A 49 1.98 1.70 -7.02
CA MET A 49 1.55 0.31 -7.00
C MET A 49 0.42 0.13 -5.99
N THR A 50 -0.71 -0.37 -6.48
CA THR A 50 -1.83 -0.77 -5.62
C THR A 50 -1.69 -2.23 -5.22
N ALA A 51 -2.20 -2.61 -4.04
CA ALA A 51 -2.07 -4.00 -3.59
C ALA A 51 -2.75 -5.00 -4.55
N GLU A 52 -3.80 -4.56 -5.24
CA GLU A 52 -4.50 -5.31 -6.29
C GLU A 52 -3.60 -5.72 -7.46
N LYS A 53 -2.54 -4.94 -7.73
CA LYS A 53 -1.55 -5.22 -8.78
C LYS A 53 -0.42 -6.15 -8.31
N ILE A 54 -0.36 -6.47 -7.01
CA ILE A 54 0.67 -7.33 -6.44
C ILE A 54 0.12 -8.74 -6.30
N THR A 55 0.57 -9.65 -7.17
CA THR A 55 0.10 -11.05 -7.17
C THR A 55 0.85 -11.93 -6.16
N ALA A 56 2.14 -11.66 -5.94
CA ALA A 56 2.97 -12.47 -5.07
C ALA A 56 4.12 -11.64 -4.47
N VAL A 57 4.53 -12.03 -3.27
CA VAL A 57 5.73 -11.51 -2.61
C VAL A 57 6.57 -12.67 -2.14
N VAL A 58 7.87 -12.61 -2.44
CA VAL A 58 8.83 -13.67 -2.12
C VAL A 58 9.93 -13.09 -1.23
N THR A 59 10.19 -13.75 -0.11
CA THR A 59 11.20 -13.38 0.88
C THR A 59 12.06 -14.60 1.22
N ASP A 60 13.35 -14.39 1.53
CA ASP A 60 14.33 -15.44 1.76
C ASP A 60 14.33 -15.99 3.21
N ARG A 61 13.59 -15.36 4.14
CA ARG A 61 13.62 -15.70 5.58
C ARG A 61 12.25 -15.74 6.27
N ALA A 62 11.63 -16.92 6.23
CA ALA A 62 10.36 -17.27 6.86
C ALA A 62 10.35 -17.33 8.41
N ASN A 63 11.01 -16.43 9.14
CA ASN A 63 10.96 -16.39 10.61
C ASN A 63 10.31 -15.11 11.16
N LYS A 64 9.10 -15.25 11.73
CA LYS A 64 8.25 -14.30 12.51
C LYS A 64 7.98 -12.91 11.90
N ILE A 65 9.00 -12.22 11.39
CA ILE A 65 8.93 -10.93 10.73
C ILE A 65 8.05 -11.03 9.48
N ASP A 66 8.19 -12.08 8.67
CA ASP A 66 7.45 -12.23 7.40
C ASP A 66 5.93 -12.31 7.55
N LYS A 67 5.40 -13.09 8.49
CA LYS A 67 3.94 -13.22 8.66
C LYS A 67 3.31 -11.93 9.19
N ALA A 68 3.98 -11.30 10.15
CA ALA A 68 3.52 -10.02 10.69
C ALA A 68 3.60 -8.95 9.59
N LEU A 69 4.76 -8.83 8.94
CA LEU A 69 5.03 -7.91 7.84
C LEU A 69 4.00 -8.05 6.73
N LEU A 70 3.88 -9.22 6.10
CA LEU A 70 2.96 -9.44 4.98
C LEU A 70 1.50 -9.21 5.41
N GLY A 71 1.12 -9.66 6.61
CA GLY A 71 -0.24 -9.51 7.12
C GLY A 71 -0.63 -8.05 7.43
N THR A 72 0.28 -7.24 7.97
CA THR A 72 0.02 -5.81 8.25
C THR A 72 0.24 -4.93 7.02
N TRP A 73 1.25 -5.22 6.20
CA TRP A 73 1.63 -4.43 5.03
C TRP A 73 0.53 -4.47 3.95
N ILE A 74 0.00 -5.65 3.62
CA ILE A 74 -1.08 -5.76 2.61
C ILE A 74 -2.32 -4.98 3.07
N LYS A 75 -2.67 -5.08 4.35
CA LYS A 75 -3.81 -4.33 4.92
C LYS A 75 -3.57 -2.82 4.89
N LYS A 76 -2.35 -2.38 5.25
CA LYS A 76 -1.97 -0.97 5.28
C LYS A 76 -1.96 -0.36 3.87
N LEU A 77 -1.37 -1.05 2.90
CA LEU A 77 -1.35 -0.63 1.50
C LEU A 77 -2.78 -0.47 0.94
N ASN A 78 -3.69 -1.39 1.26
CA ASN A 78 -5.10 -1.29 0.86
C ASN A 78 -5.82 -0.07 1.48
N ASN A 79 -5.50 0.29 2.72
CA ASN A 79 -6.17 1.39 3.41
C ASN A 79 -5.68 2.77 2.95
N GLU A 80 -4.37 2.95 2.75
CA GLU A 80 -3.79 4.25 2.36
C GLU A 80 -4.21 4.69 0.95
N ILE A 81 -4.44 3.74 0.03
CA ILE A 81 -4.98 4.04 -1.31
C ILE A 81 -6.42 4.56 -1.24
N ARG A 82 -7.21 4.12 -0.24
CA ARG A 82 -8.60 4.54 -0.08
C ARG A 82 -8.70 5.99 0.41
N GLU A 83 -7.75 6.45 1.21
CA GLU A 83 -7.71 7.80 1.75
C GLU A 83 -7.24 8.84 0.70
N GLU A 84 -6.36 8.46 -0.23
CA GLU A 84 -5.98 9.35 -1.35
C GLU A 84 -7.13 9.53 -2.36
N GLY A 85 -7.99 8.51 -2.54
CA GLY A 85 -9.15 8.55 -3.45
C GLY A 85 -10.36 9.32 -2.94
N GLU A 86 -10.45 9.63 -1.64
CA GLU A 86 -11.54 10.42 -1.04
C GLU A 86 -11.21 11.92 -0.92
N SER A 87 -10.02 12.35 -1.35
CA SER A 87 -9.53 13.73 -1.14
C SER A 87 -9.65 14.69 -2.33
N LEU A 88 -10.38 14.33 -3.40
CA LEU A 88 -10.63 15.22 -4.53
C LEU A 88 -12.13 15.29 -4.90
N ASP A 89 -12.63 16.53 -4.85
CA ASP A 89 -13.94 17.08 -5.19
C ASP A 89 -15.13 16.68 -4.29
N SER A 90 -15.74 17.63 -3.58
CA SER A 90 -16.53 18.67 -4.24
C SER A 90 -16.72 19.91 -3.37
N ASP A 91 -16.69 21.06 -4.06
CA ASP A 91 -17.14 22.37 -3.61
C ASP A 91 -18.37 22.28 -2.70
N GLY A 92 -18.27 22.95 -1.54
CA GLY A 92 -19.30 23.00 -0.51
C GLY A 92 -20.59 23.67 -0.96
N VAL A 93 -21.45 22.93 -1.65
CA VAL A 93 -22.87 23.27 -1.80
C VAL A 93 -23.66 22.48 -0.77
N GLN A 94 -24.05 23.18 0.29
CA GLN A 94 -24.98 22.68 1.30
C GLN A 94 -26.38 22.57 0.67
N LEU A 95 -26.86 21.35 0.41
CA LEU A 95 -28.25 21.10 0.01
C LEU A 95 -29.16 21.34 1.22
N SER A 96 -30.02 22.35 1.13
CA SER A 96 -31.08 22.63 2.11
C SER A 96 -32.01 21.42 2.29
N PRO A 97 -32.49 21.11 3.51
CA PRO A 97 -33.42 20.01 3.72
C PRO A 97 -34.77 20.27 3.04
N ALA A 98 -35.33 19.23 2.42
CA ALA A 98 -36.62 19.26 1.73
C ALA A 98 -37.78 19.64 2.69
N PRO A 99 -38.80 20.39 2.23
CA PRO A 99 -39.92 20.79 3.07
C PRO A 99 -40.80 19.59 3.44
N SER A 100 -41.09 19.44 4.73
CA SER A 100 -42.05 18.47 5.26
C SER A 100 -43.46 18.82 4.79
N SER A 101 -44.08 17.95 3.99
CA SER A 101 -45.49 18.08 3.62
C SER A 101 -46.39 17.66 4.78
N SER A 102 -46.80 18.60 5.62
CA SER A 102 -47.96 18.44 6.51
C SER A 102 -49.24 18.72 5.71
N GLY A 103 -49.79 17.68 5.08
CA GLY A 103 -51.11 17.72 4.46
C GLY A 103 -52.18 17.30 5.46
N GLY A 104 -52.79 18.28 6.11
CA GLY A 104 -54.01 18.08 6.90
C GLY A 104 -55.25 17.99 6.01
N LYS A 105 -56.15 17.09 6.38
CA LYS A 105 -57.60 17.25 6.27
C LYS A 105 -58.22 16.69 7.54
#